data_AF-A0A9P4VTJ3-F1
#
_entry.id   AF-A0A9P4VTJ3-F1
#
_cell.length_a   1.000
_cell.length_b   1.000
_cell.length_c   1.000
_cell.angle_alpha   90.00
_cell.angle_beta   90.00
_cell.angle_gamma   90.00
#
_symmetry.space_group_name_H-M   'P 1'
#
loop_
_entity.id
_entity.type
_entity.pdbx_description
1 polymer ?
#
loop_
_entity_poly.entity_id
_entity_poly.type
_entity_poly.pdbx_seq_one_letter_code
_entity_poly.pdbx_strand_id
1 'polypeptide(L)'
;MVAIDLALDDLNSQSVPNISHTAKKFGVDRTTLSRRWRGITRSIDTAYKRREFLNESQSKFLINYINRVSAQGLAPTPLMVRTWAVEIAKKEPSAKWPSRWIKRNSKCLKSRYLSGLDKSRKNSESAFYYALYFKLLARKIEQYRVKIPNIWNIDEKGFLIVYYEIGALKHVLQDGSRSWITCLATIYADGRHLDLMLIYEAVSGDIQDTWI
;
A
#
# COMPACT_ATOMS: atom_id res chain seq x y z
N MET A 1 2.76 30.59 14.85
CA MET A 1 2.91 30.27 16.28
C MET A 1 1.71 30.81 17.03
N VAL A 2 1.12 30.04 17.94
CA VAL A 2 -0.06 30.49 18.70
C VAL A 2 0.40 31.53 19.73
N ALA A 3 -0.34 32.63 19.93
CA ALA A 3 0.03 33.75 20.81
C ALA A 3 0.44 33.34 22.23
N ILE A 4 -0.09 32.22 22.70
CA ILE A 4 0.21 31.63 24.01
C ILE A 4 1.58 30.94 24.08
N ASP A 5 2.13 30.43 22.97
CA ASP A 5 3.45 29.81 22.97
C ASP A 5 4.53 30.91 23.02
N LEU A 6 4.33 32.01 22.27
CA LEU A 6 5.14 33.24 22.39
C LEU A 6 5.12 33.83 23.81
N ALA A 7 3.96 33.82 24.46
CA ALA A 7 3.82 34.27 25.85
C ALA A 7 4.56 33.37 26.85
N LEU A 8 4.68 32.06 26.57
CA LEU A 8 5.44 31.14 27.41
C LEU A 8 6.96 31.35 27.25
N ASP A 9 7.42 31.59 26.03
CA ASP A 9 8.84 31.86 25.75
C ASP A 9 9.30 33.18 26.41
N ASP A 10 8.51 34.25 26.31
CA ASP A 10 8.75 35.54 26.99
C ASP A 10 8.79 35.36 28.52
N LEU A 11 7.86 34.59 29.08
CA LEU A 11 7.80 34.35 30.53
C LEU A 11 9.00 33.53 31.05
N ASN A 12 9.50 32.58 30.26
CA ASN A 12 10.68 31.79 30.61
C ASN A 12 12.00 32.56 30.47
N SER A 13 12.02 33.65 29.69
CA SER A 13 13.19 34.52 29.52
C SER A 13 13.38 35.54 30.64
N GLN A 14 12.39 35.71 31.52
CA GLN A 14 12.42 36.69 32.61
C GLN A 14 13.14 36.12 33.84
N SER A 15 14.01 36.92 34.47
CA SER A 15 14.65 36.58 35.75
C SER A 15 13.64 36.47 36.90
N VAL A 16 12.58 37.27 36.85
CA VAL A 16 11.42 37.19 37.76
C VAL A 16 10.16 37.10 36.90
N PRO A 17 9.47 35.94 36.86
CA PRO A 17 8.36 35.73 35.93
C PRO A 17 7.12 36.54 36.32
N ASN A 18 6.70 37.46 35.45
CA ASN A 18 5.50 38.28 35.63
C ASN A 18 4.37 37.87 34.68
N ILE A 19 3.58 36.89 35.13
CA ILE A 19 2.48 36.30 34.37
C ILE A 19 1.43 37.35 33.96
N SER A 20 1.12 38.32 34.82
CA SER A 20 0.07 39.32 34.57
C SER A 20 0.48 40.29 33.45
N HIS A 21 1.73 40.74 33.47
CA HIS A 21 2.26 41.63 32.44
C HIS A 21 2.37 40.91 31.09
N THR A 22 2.94 39.71 31.08
CA THR A 22 3.07 38.91 29.86
C THR A 22 1.71 38.52 29.28
N ALA A 23 0.72 38.15 30.10
CA ALA A 23 -0.66 37.90 29.64
C ALA A 23 -1.27 39.11 28.91
N LYS A 24 -1.09 40.32 29.46
CA LYS A 24 -1.59 41.57 28.86
C LYS A 24 -0.84 41.93 27.58
N LYS A 25 0.48 41.74 27.55
CA LYS A 25 1.36 41.98 26.39
C LYS A 25 0.96 41.13 25.17
N PHE A 26 0.59 39.87 25.39
CA PHE A 26 0.26 38.93 24.32
C PHE A 26 -1.26 38.72 24.11
N GLY A 27 -2.11 39.42 24.86
CA GLY A 27 -3.57 39.29 24.75
C GLY A 27 -4.11 37.91 25.11
N VAL A 28 -3.45 37.21 26.04
CA VAL A 28 -3.81 35.85 26.48
C VAL A 28 -4.42 35.91 27.88
N ASP A 29 -5.44 35.09 28.15
CA ASP A 29 -6.00 34.99 29.50
C ASP A 29 -4.92 34.60 30.54
N ARG A 30 -4.82 35.38 31.61
CA ARG A 30 -3.82 35.20 32.67
C ARG A 30 -3.90 33.81 33.30
N THR A 31 -5.11 33.31 33.55
CA THR A 31 -5.28 32.01 34.22
C THR A 31 -4.84 30.87 33.32
N THR A 32 -5.12 30.98 32.02
CA THR A 32 -4.72 30.03 30.98
C THR A 32 -3.20 30.01 30.81
N LEU A 33 -2.56 31.18 30.76
CA LEU A 33 -1.09 31.30 30.71
C LEU A 33 -0.44 30.70 31.97
N SER A 34 -0.95 31.03 33.15
CA SER A 34 -0.44 30.48 34.42
C SER A 34 -0.56 28.96 34.48
N ARG A 35 -1.71 28.39 34.09
CA ARG A 35 -1.92 26.93 34.07
C ARG A 35 -1.03 26.22 33.06
N ARG A 36 -0.79 26.83 31.89
CA ARG A 36 0.17 26.28 30.91
C ARG A 36 1.61 26.34 31.41
N TRP A 37 2.02 27.45 32.01
CA TRP A 37 3.37 27.64 32.53
C TRP A 37 3.69 26.66 33.67
N ARG A 38 2.73 26.43 34.57
CA ARG A 38 2.84 25.41 35.65
C ARG A 38 2.68 23.97 35.17
N GLY A 39 2.48 23.73 33.86
CA GLY A 39 2.29 22.40 33.29
C GLY A 39 0.95 21.72 33.61
N ILE A 40 0.01 22.44 34.23
CA ILE A 40 -1.33 21.93 34.60
C ILE A 40 -2.17 21.68 33.33
N THR A 41 -2.07 22.59 32.35
CA THR A 41 -2.77 22.46 31.07
C THR A 41 -1.75 22.29 29.96
N ARG A 42 -1.92 21.25 29.14
CA ARG A 42 -1.06 20.98 27.98
C ARG A 42 -1.67 21.51 26.69
N SER A 43 -0.82 21.75 25.70
CA SER A 43 -1.28 22.09 24.34
C SER A 43 -2.22 20.99 23.82
N ILE A 44 -3.32 21.40 23.21
CA ILE A 44 -4.29 20.51 22.58
C ILE A 44 -3.61 19.58 21.57
N ASP A 45 -2.62 20.09 20.83
CA ASP A 45 -1.86 19.30 19.85
C ASP A 45 -1.07 18.16 20.52
N THR A 46 -0.45 18.43 21.67
CA THR A 46 0.26 17.40 22.45
C THR A 46 -0.70 16.36 23.05
N ALA A 47 -1.92 16.77 23.40
CA ALA A 47 -2.95 15.86 23.88
C ALA A 47 -3.47 14.95 22.77
N TYR A 48 -3.66 15.47 21.55
CA TYR A 48 -4.04 14.67 20.38
C TYR A 48 -2.95 13.68 19.98
N LYS A 49 -1.67 14.12 19.93
CA LYS A 49 -0.53 13.25 19.62
C LYS A 49 -0.41 12.04 20.56
N ARG A 50 -0.71 12.22 21.86
CA ARG A 50 -0.75 11.10 22.83
C ARG A 50 -1.92 10.14 22.64
N ARG A 51 -3.03 10.61 22.07
CA ARG A 51 -4.23 9.80 21.79
C ARG A 51 -4.17 9.11 20.44
N GLU A 52 -3.11 9.31 19.67
CA GLU A 52 -2.95 8.61 18.40
C GLU A 52 -2.72 7.12 18.64
N PHE A 53 -3.22 6.33 17.69
CA PHE A 53 -3.08 4.88 17.73
C PHE A 53 -1.59 4.47 17.65
N LEU A 54 -0.84 5.11 16.75
CA LEU A 54 0.61 4.98 16.61
C LEU A 54 1.28 6.23 17.15
N ASN A 55 2.42 6.06 17.82
CA ASN A 55 3.29 7.18 18.15
C ASN A 55 4.02 7.72 16.89
N GLU A 56 4.75 8.82 17.03
CA GLU A 56 5.44 9.46 15.90
C GLU A 56 6.49 8.54 15.26
N SER A 57 7.25 7.81 16.07
CA SER A 57 8.28 6.87 15.59
C SER A 57 7.65 5.69 14.83
N GLN A 58 6.61 5.09 15.39
CA GLN A 58 5.83 4.02 14.77
C GLN A 58 5.17 4.47 13.46
N SER A 59 4.62 5.69 13.42
CA SER A 59 4.04 6.25 12.21
C SER A 59 5.11 6.46 11.13
N LYS A 60 6.29 6.99 11.49
CA LYS A 60 7.42 7.14 10.55
C LYS A 60 7.90 5.79 10.02
N PHE A 61 8.04 4.80 10.90
CA PHE A 61 8.41 3.43 10.51
C PHE A 61 7.40 2.84 9.52
N LEU A 62 6.10 2.94 9.83
CA LEU A 62 5.04 2.42 8.96
C LEU A 62 4.99 3.13 7.60
N ILE A 63 5.19 4.46 7.56
CA ILE A 63 5.27 5.22 6.31
C ILE A 63 6.46 4.73 5.46
N ASN A 64 7.65 4.60 6.06
CA ASN A 64 8.84 4.13 5.37
C ASN A 64 8.66 2.71 4.85
N TYR A 65 8.03 1.84 5.65
CA TYR A 65 7.70 0.48 5.25
C TYR A 65 6.73 0.44 4.06
N ILE A 66 5.63 1.21 4.12
CA ILE A 66 4.67 1.34 3.01
C ILE A 66 5.36 1.84 1.75
N ASN A 67 6.20 2.87 1.85
CA ASN A 67 6.91 3.43 0.71
C ASN A 67 7.89 2.43 0.11
N ARG A 68 8.59 1.64 0.94
CA ARG A 68 9.48 0.57 0.46
C ARG A 68 8.71 -0.51 -0.29
N VAL A 69 7.60 -0.99 0.28
CA VAL A 69 6.75 -2.02 -0.35
C VAL A 69 6.10 -1.49 -1.63
N SER A 70 5.70 -0.22 -1.64
CA SER A 70 5.17 0.45 -2.83
C SER A 70 6.23 0.61 -3.92
N ALA A 71 7.46 0.99 -3.55
CA ALA A 71 8.59 1.02 -4.46
C ALA A 71 8.88 -0.37 -5.05
N GLN A 72 8.62 -1.43 -4.27
CA GLN A 72 8.70 -2.84 -4.66
C GLN A 72 7.59 -3.30 -5.63
N GLY A 73 6.65 -2.43 -6.00
CA GLY A 73 5.57 -2.74 -6.95
C GLY A 73 4.30 -3.31 -6.29
N LEU A 74 4.29 -3.48 -4.97
CA LEU A 74 3.11 -3.88 -4.24
C LEU A 74 2.34 -2.63 -3.81
N ALA A 75 1.12 -2.45 -4.31
CA ALA A 75 0.23 -1.37 -3.89
C ALA A 75 -0.52 -1.78 -2.59
N PRO A 76 -0.15 -1.28 -1.40
CA PRO A 76 -0.72 -1.78 -0.16
C PRO A 76 -2.17 -1.37 0.00
N THR A 77 -3.02 -2.32 0.37
CA THR A 77 -4.44 -2.05 0.63
C THR A 77 -4.63 -1.47 2.04
N PRO A 78 -5.74 -0.76 2.32
CA PRO A 78 -6.06 -0.30 3.67
C PRO A 78 -6.10 -1.42 4.72
N LEU A 79 -6.43 -2.65 4.30
CA LEU A 79 -6.40 -3.83 5.16
C LEU A 79 -4.97 -4.21 5.54
N MET A 80 -4.04 -4.25 4.59
CA MET A 80 -2.62 -4.52 4.86
C MET A 80 -2.03 -3.47 5.81
N VAL A 81 -2.34 -2.20 5.59
CA VAL A 81 -1.92 -1.10 6.48
C VAL A 81 -2.48 -1.29 7.89
N ARG A 82 -3.71 -1.77 8.02
CA ARG A 82 -4.32 -2.12 9.32
C ARG A 82 -3.53 -3.24 10.01
N THR A 83 -3.23 -4.32 9.29
CA THR A 83 -2.49 -5.48 9.81
C THR A 83 -1.11 -5.07 10.33
N TRP A 84 -0.32 -4.34 9.53
CA TRP A 84 0.99 -3.86 9.96
C TRP A 84 0.90 -2.93 11.17
N ALA A 85 -0.13 -2.09 11.24
CA ALA A 85 -0.34 -1.23 12.39
C ALA A 85 -0.69 -2.02 13.67
N VAL A 86 -1.45 -3.11 13.56
CA VAL A 86 -1.69 -4.05 14.67
C VAL A 86 -0.39 -4.70 15.11
N GLU A 87 0.45 -5.16 14.18
CA GLU A 87 1.74 -5.78 14.48
C GLU A 87 2.70 -4.84 15.22
N ILE A 88 2.73 -3.57 14.83
CA ILE A 88 3.57 -2.52 15.44
C ILE A 88 3.02 -2.11 16.81
N ALA A 89 1.70 -1.94 16.93
CA ALA A 89 1.08 -1.37 18.13
C ALA A 89 0.68 -2.42 19.18
N LYS A 90 0.62 -3.71 18.80
CA LYS A 90 0.12 -4.84 19.60
C LYS A 90 -1.29 -4.61 20.17
N LYS A 91 -2.12 -3.86 19.43
CA LYS A 91 -3.52 -3.54 19.77
C LYS A 91 -4.34 -3.35 18.51
N GLU A 92 -5.65 -3.47 18.62
CA GLU A 92 -6.58 -3.35 17.48
C GLU A 92 -7.01 -1.90 17.22
N PRO A 93 -6.81 -1.36 16.01
CA PRO A 93 -7.35 -0.06 15.62
C PRO A 93 -8.81 -0.19 15.17
N SER A 94 -9.57 0.90 15.29
CA SER A 94 -10.93 0.98 14.73
C SER A 94 -10.93 0.72 13.22
N ALA A 95 -12.02 0.18 12.67
CA ALA A 95 -12.14 -0.10 11.24
C ALA A 95 -11.88 1.11 10.33
N LYS A 96 -12.22 2.33 10.78
CA LYS A 96 -12.02 3.59 10.03
C LYS A 96 -10.61 4.17 10.19
N TRP A 97 -9.77 3.58 11.04
CA TRP A 97 -8.44 4.12 11.34
C TRP A 97 -7.50 4.15 10.12
N PRO A 98 -7.36 3.07 9.31
CA PRO A 98 -6.43 3.08 8.18
C PRO A 98 -6.71 4.23 7.22
N SER A 99 -7.99 4.42 6.85
CA SER A 99 -8.41 5.49 5.94
C SER A 99 -8.11 6.88 6.52
N ARG A 100 -8.37 7.10 7.82
CA ARG A 100 -8.07 8.38 8.49
C ARG A 100 -6.56 8.63 8.58
N TRP A 101 -5.78 7.61 8.92
CA TRP A 101 -4.34 7.72 9.06
C TRP A 101 -3.66 7.96 7.71
N ILE A 102 -4.07 7.26 6.65
CA ILE A 102 -3.57 7.50 5.28
C ILE A 102 -3.89 8.94 4.84
N LYS A 103 -5.13 9.41 5.06
CA LYS A 103 -5.53 10.79 4.71
C LYS A 103 -4.68 11.83 5.45
N ARG A 104 -4.41 11.61 6.74
CA ARG A 104 -3.57 12.50 7.56
C ARG A 104 -2.12 12.54 7.07
N ASN A 105 -1.60 11.43 6.57
CA ASN A 105 -0.24 11.29 6.05
C ASN A 105 -0.15 11.43 4.52
N SER A 106 -1.13 12.10 3.91
CA SER A 106 -1.23 12.28 2.45
C SER A 106 -0.05 13.03 1.82
N LYS A 107 0.73 13.77 2.61
CA LYS A 107 1.99 14.39 2.17
C LYS A 107 3.07 13.35 1.85
N CYS A 108 3.07 12.24 2.58
CA CYS A 108 4.07 11.17 2.46
C CYS A 108 3.52 9.92 1.74
N LEU A 109 2.20 9.77 1.68
CA LEU A 109 1.51 8.62 1.10
C LEU A 109 0.50 9.09 0.05
N LYS A 110 0.66 8.62 -1.19
CA LYS A 110 -0.32 8.85 -2.25
C LYS A 110 -1.24 7.63 -2.35
N SER A 111 -2.51 7.79 -2.03
CA SER A 111 -3.51 6.75 -2.26
C SER A 111 -4.21 6.98 -3.60
N ARG A 112 -4.19 6.00 -4.48
CA ARG A 112 -4.95 6.00 -5.73
C ARG A 112 -5.82 4.76 -5.77
N TYR A 113 -7.09 4.93 -6.11
CA TYR A 113 -7.91 3.79 -6.50
C TYR A 113 -7.43 3.32 -7.86
N LEU A 114 -7.16 2.03 -7.99
CA LEU A 114 -7.04 1.43 -9.31
C LEU A 114 -8.38 1.67 -10.01
N SER A 115 -8.36 2.44 -11.10
CA SER A 115 -9.48 2.44 -12.03
C SER A 115 -9.66 1.00 -12.46
N GLY A 116 -10.86 0.44 -12.29
CA GLY A 116 -11.13 -0.94 -12.69
C GLY A 116 -10.57 -1.15 -14.09
N LEU A 117 -9.71 -2.16 -14.26
CA LEU A 117 -9.02 -2.55 -15.49
C LEU A 117 -9.98 -2.99 -16.62
N ASP A 118 -11.25 -2.59 -16.53
CA ASP A 118 -12.36 -3.44 -16.95
C ASP A 118 -13.52 -2.71 -17.59
N LYS A 119 -13.58 -1.38 -17.66
CA LYS A 119 -14.74 -0.79 -18.33
C LYS A 119 -14.74 -1.10 -19.83
N SER A 120 -13.56 -1.20 -20.44
CA SER A 120 -13.38 -1.68 -21.82
C SER A 120 -13.52 -3.20 -21.94
N ARG A 121 -12.95 -4.00 -21.01
CA ARG A 121 -13.08 -5.47 -21.02
C ARG A 121 -14.52 -5.94 -20.79
N LYS A 122 -15.25 -5.38 -19.82
CA LYS A 122 -16.68 -5.67 -19.62
C LYS A 122 -17.52 -5.33 -20.84
N ASN A 123 -17.17 -4.26 -21.55
CA ASN A 123 -17.89 -3.87 -22.76
C ASN A 123 -17.57 -4.79 -23.94
N SER A 124 -16.37 -5.40 -24.00
CA SER A 124 -16.02 -6.44 -24.97
C SER A 124 -16.59 -7.82 -24.63
N GLU A 125 -16.90 -8.08 -23.36
CA GLU A 125 -17.54 -9.31 -22.86
C GLU A 125 -19.07 -9.33 -23.11
N SER A 126 -19.50 -9.11 -24.35
CA SER A 126 -20.92 -9.25 -24.69
C SER A 126 -21.29 -10.73 -24.80
N ALA A 127 -22.29 -11.14 -24.00
CA ALA A 127 -22.83 -12.51 -24.01
C ALA A 127 -23.24 -12.97 -25.41
N PHE A 128 -23.70 -12.05 -26.25
CA PHE A 128 -24.05 -12.33 -27.64
C PHE A 128 -22.84 -12.78 -28.46
N TYR A 129 -21.70 -12.09 -28.35
CA TYR A 129 -20.48 -12.48 -29.08
C TYR A 129 -19.93 -13.82 -28.60
N TYR A 130 -20.01 -14.11 -27.29
CA TYR A 130 -19.66 -15.43 -26.76
C TYR A 130 -20.58 -16.52 -27.31
N ALA A 131 -21.90 -16.32 -27.31
CA ALA A 131 -22.84 -17.28 -27.86
C ALA A 131 -22.59 -17.55 -29.36
N LEU A 132 -22.32 -16.49 -30.13
CA LEU A 132 -21.98 -16.61 -31.54
C LEU A 132 -20.65 -17.35 -31.75
N TYR A 133 -19.63 -17.01 -30.97
CA TYR A 133 -18.32 -17.68 -31.00
C TYR A 133 -18.46 -19.18 -30.74
N PHE A 134 -19.13 -19.59 -29.66
CA PHE A 134 -19.29 -21.01 -29.35
C PHE A 134 -20.15 -21.76 -30.38
N LYS A 135 -21.15 -21.10 -30.95
CA LYS A 135 -21.94 -21.67 -32.07
C LYS A 135 -21.08 -21.92 -33.31
N LEU A 136 -20.20 -20.97 -33.65
CA LEU A 136 -19.26 -21.11 -34.77
C LEU A 136 -18.21 -22.19 -34.47
N LEU A 137 -17.66 -22.20 -33.25
CA LEU A 137 -16.68 -23.19 -32.81
C LEU A 137 -17.25 -24.61 -32.90
N ALA A 138 -18.47 -24.83 -32.41
CA ALA A 138 -19.15 -26.13 -32.50
C ALA A 138 -19.31 -26.61 -33.95
N ARG A 139 -19.74 -25.71 -34.87
CA ARG A 139 -19.83 -26.02 -36.31
C ARG A 139 -18.48 -26.41 -36.91
N LYS A 140 -17.39 -25.76 -36.50
CA LYS A 140 -16.04 -26.05 -37.00
C LYS A 140 -15.50 -27.36 -36.44
N ILE A 141 -15.74 -27.66 -35.17
CA ILE A 141 -15.39 -28.94 -34.55
C ILE A 141 -16.06 -30.09 -35.31
N GLU A 142 -17.34 -29.95 -35.62
CA GLU A 142 -18.10 -30.93 -36.41
C GLU A 142 -17.58 -31.04 -37.86
N GLN A 143 -17.41 -29.90 -38.54
CA GLN A 143 -16.92 -29.83 -39.93
C GLN A 143 -15.58 -30.56 -40.11
N TYR A 144 -14.64 -30.35 -39.20
CA TYR A 144 -13.29 -30.92 -39.29
C TYR A 144 -13.12 -32.20 -38.46
N ARG A 145 -14.19 -32.70 -37.83
CA ARG A 145 -14.17 -33.89 -36.95
C ARG A 145 -13.06 -33.80 -35.90
N VAL A 146 -12.91 -32.64 -35.28
CA VAL A 146 -11.89 -32.40 -34.24
C VAL A 146 -12.21 -33.27 -33.02
N LYS A 147 -11.26 -34.09 -32.61
CA LYS A 147 -11.43 -34.95 -31.43
C LYS A 147 -11.17 -34.16 -30.14
N ILE A 148 -11.89 -34.49 -29.07
CA ILE A 148 -11.77 -33.85 -27.75
C ILE A 148 -10.30 -33.80 -27.25
N PRO A 149 -9.49 -34.87 -27.38
CA PRO A 149 -8.07 -34.84 -27.00
C PRO A 149 -7.20 -33.79 -27.72
N ASN A 150 -7.65 -33.26 -28.86
CA ASN A 150 -6.91 -32.27 -29.65
C ASN A 150 -7.35 -30.84 -29.35
N ILE A 151 -8.29 -30.65 -28.43
CA ILE A 151 -8.73 -29.34 -27.96
C ILE A 151 -8.03 -29.07 -26.63
N TRP A 152 -7.22 -28.03 -26.59
CA TRP A 152 -6.49 -27.61 -25.40
C TRP A 152 -6.39 -26.09 -25.37
N ASN A 153 -6.21 -25.55 -24.17
CA ASN A 153 -5.99 -24.13 -23.94
C ASN A 153 -4.69 -23.94 -23.15
N ILE A 154 -3.96 -22.87 -23.47
CA ILE A 154 -2.79 -22.42 -22.72
C ILE A 154 -3.10 -21.03 -22.19
N ASP A 155 -2.79 -20.81 -20.91
CA ASP A 155 -2.84 -19.48 -20.31
C ASP A 155 -1.50 -19.11 -19.68
N GLU A 156 -1.18 -17.82 -19.75
CA GLU A 156 0.04 -17.26 -19.19
C GLU A 156 -0.26 -16.50 -17.90
N LYS A 157 0.50 -16.81 -16.85
CA LYS A 157 0.44 -16.04 -15.61
C LYS A 157 1.82 -15.59 -15.16
N GLY A 158 2.03 -14.27 -15.16
CA GLY A 158 3.19 -13.66 -14.53
C GLY A 158 3.07 -13.63 -13.01
N PHE A 159 4.09 -14.14 -12.32
CA PHE A 159 4.27 -14.03 -10.88
C PHE A 159 5.52 -13.18 -10.59
N LEU A 160 5.37 -12.25 -9.66
CA LEU A 160 6.50 -11.50 -9.13
C LEU A 160 7.15 -12.33 -8.03
N ILE A 161 8.41 -12.73 -8.20
CA ILE A 161 9.18 -13.27 -7.09
C ILE A 161 9.78 -12.10 -6.30
N VAL A 162 9.44 -12.06 -5.02
CA VAL A 162 10.06 -11.15 -4.06
C VAL A 162 10.76 -12.00 -3.02
N TYR A 163 12.09 -11.99 -3.04
CA TYR A 163 12.88 -12.63 -1.98
C TYR A 163 12.73 -11.82 -0.70
N TYR A 164 12.18 -12.44 0.35
CA TYR A 164 12.22 -11.93 1.71
C TYR A 164 13.15 -12.81 2.54
N GLU A 165 14.34 -12.32 2.88
CA GLU A 165 15.14 -12.96 3.93
C GLU A 165 14.46 -12.71 5.28
N ILE A 166 13.77 -13.73 5.80
CA ILE A 166 13.29 -13.76 7.18
C ILE A 166 14.45 -14.26 8.04
N GLY A 167 15.41 -13.39 8.35
CA GLY A 167 16.57 -13.78 9.13
C GLY A 167 17.51 -12.63 9.45
N ALA A 168 17.40 -12.13 10.68
CA ALA A 168 18.38 -11.29 11.38
C ALA A 168 18.59 -9.85 10.90
N LEU A 169 18.52 -8.96 11.90
CA LEU A 169 19.05 -7.59 11.88
C LEU A 169 20.48 -7.57 11.32
N LYS A 170 20.70 -6.94 10.15
CA LYS A 170 21.78 -5.94 9.91
C LYS A 170 21.89 -5.55 8.43
N HIS A 171 21.97 -4.23 8.23
CA HIS A 171 22.59 -3.51 7.11
C HIS A 171 22.09 -3.72 5.66
N VAL A 172 21.33 -2.72 5.20
CA VAL A 172 21.64 -1.82 4.07
C VAL A 172 22.21 -2.45 2.78
N LEU A 173 21.51 -2.13 1.68
CA LEU A 173 21.92 -2.25 0.27
C LEU A 173 21.95 -3.67 -0.29
N GLN A 174 20.79 -4.17 -0.69
CA GLN A 174 20.71 -4.79 -2.01
C GLN A 174 19.35 -4.51 -2.63
N ASP A 175 19.41 -4.00 -3.86
CA ASP A 175 18.31 -3.90 -4.80
C ASP A 175 17.81 -5.32 -5.05
N GLY A 176 16.80 -5.74 -4.28
CA GLY A 176 16.30 -7.10 -4.34
C GLY A 176 15.83 -7.39 -5.76
N SER A 177 16.50 -8.33 -6.42
CA SER A 177 16.20 -8.75 -7.78
C SER A 177 14.73 -9.09 -7.90
N ARG A 178 14.00 -8.27 -8.66
CA ARG A 178 12.63 -8.57 -9.07
C ARG A 178 12.72 -9.34 -10.36
N SER A 179 12.81 -10.66 -10.25
CA SER A 179 12.61 -11.50 -11.42
C SER A 179 11.12 -11.79 -11.56
N TRP A 180 10.62 -11.56 -12.76
CA TRP A 180 9.33 -12.11 -13.15
C TRP A 180 9.53 -13.57 -13.53
N ILE A 181 8.67 -14.43 -13.00
CA ILE A 181 8.50 -15.77 -13.57
C ILE A 181 7.18 -15.78 -14.29
N THR A 182 7.24 -16.19 -15.55
CA THR A 182 6.05 -16.51 -16.31
C THR A 182 5.74 -18.00 -16.15
N CYS A 183 4.51 -18.29 -15.75
CA CYS A 183 3.98 -19.63 -15.68
C CYS A 183 3.09 -19.87 -16.91
N LEU A 184 3.36 -20.94 -17.65
CA LEU A 184 2.48 -21.45 -18.70
C LEU A 184 1.75 -22.68 -18.20
N ALA A 185 0.43 -22.58 -18.12
CA ALA A 185 -0.45 -23.68 -17.73
C ALA A 185 -1.24 -24.16 -18.94
N THR A 186 -1.25 -25.47 -19.18
CA THR A 186 -1.98 -26.08 -20.30
C THR A 186 -3.03 -27.04 -19.79
N ILE A 187 -4.27 -26.92 -20.27
CA ILE A 187 -5.36 -27.85 -19.97
C ILE A 187 -6.04 -28.34 -21.25
N TYR A 188 -6.27 -29.64 -21.32
CA TYR A 188 -7.03 -30.29 -22.39
C TYR A 188 -8.52 -30.29 -22.08
N ALA A 189 -9.34 -30.34 -23.12
CA ALA A 189 -10.80 -30.39 -22.98
C ALA A 189 -11.32 -31.66 -22.30
N ASP A 190 -10.51 -32.72 -22.22
CA ASP A 190 -10.81 -33.95 -21.48
C ASP A 190 -10.34 -33.92 -20.00
N GLY A 191 -9.82 -32.78 -19.54
CA GLY A 191 -9.37 -32.58 -18.15
C GLY A 191 -7.93 -33.00 -17.88
N ARG A 192 -7.21 -33.54 -18.87
CA ARG A 192 -5.75 -33.72 -18.76
C ARG A 192 -5.06 -32.36 -18.74
N HIS A 193 -3.84 -32.30 -18.21
CA HIS A 193 -3.01 -31.10 -18.21
C HIS A 193 -1.58 -31.47 -18.57
N LEU A 194 -0.83 -30.49 -19.08
CA LEU A 194 0.62 -30.60 -19.12
C LEU A 194 1.18 -30.10 -17.80
N ASP A 195 2.37 -30.60 -17.45
CA ASP A 195 3.12 -30.08 -16.33
C ASP A 195 3.38 -28.57 -16.50
N LEU A 196 3.38 -27.88 -15.37
CA LEU A 196 3.58 -26.44 -15.33
C LEU A 196 4.94 -26.06 -15.90
N MET A 197 4.96 -25.21 -16.91
CA MET A 197 6.22 -24.68 -17.44
C MET A 197 6.52 -23.32 -16.83
N LEU A 198 7.71 -23.18 -16.25
CA LEU A 198 8.20 -21.93 -15.69
C LEU A 198 9.24 -21.33 -16.65
N ILE A 199 8.96 -20.11 -17.11
CA ILE A 199 9.86 -19.30 -17.91
C ILE A 199 10.47 -18.26 -16.99
N TYR A 200 11.79 -18.32 -16.86
CA TYR A 200 12.57 -17.34 -16.11
C TYR A 200 13.09 -16.27 -17.07
N GLU A 201 13.22 -15.05 -16.55
CA GLU A 201 13.94 -13.98 -17.23
C GLU A 201 15.37 -14.44 -17.57
N ALA A 202 15.79 -14.24 -18.82
CA ALA A 202 17.14 -14.63 -19.24
C ALA A 202 18.19 -13.67 -18.69
N VAL A 203 19.38 -14.23 -18.42
CA VAL A 203 20.51 -13.51 -17.83
C VAL A 203 21.38 -12.83 -18.90
N SER A 204 21.29 -13.23 -20.17
CA SER A 204 21.98 -12.59 -21.31
C SER A 204 21.02 -12.36 -22.49
N GLY A 205 21.33 -11.36 -23.32
CA GLY A 205 20.56 -10.96 -24.51
C GLY A 205 20.72 -11.89 -25.72
N ASP A 206 21.07 -13.16 -25.50
CA ASP A 206 21.24 -14.17 -26.56
C ASP A 206 19.92 -14.91 -26.87
N ILE A 207 18.76 -14.33 -26.50
CA ILE A 207 17.47 -14.86 -26.91
C ILE A 207 17.21 -14.47 -28.36
N GLN A 208 16.75 -15.43 -29.14
CA GLN A 208 16.37 -15.23 -30.52
C GLN A 208 15.10 -14.34 -30.60
N ASP A 209 15.29 -13.05 -30.90
CA ASP A 209 14.23 -12.03 -30.98
C ASP A 209 13.31 -12.17 -32.22
N THR A 210 13.60 -13.13 -33.09
CA THR A 210 12.88 -13.35 -34.35
C THR A 210 12.50 -14.82 -34.50
N TRP A 211 11.20 -15.06 -34.67
CA TRP A 211 10.66 -16.34 -35.11
C TRP A 211 11.17 -16.63 -36.53
N ILE A 212 12.00 -17.67 -36.69
CA ILE A 212 12.28 -18.30 -38.01
C ILE A 212 11.15 -19.27 -38.32
#